data_AF-W2SU40-F1
#
_entry.id   AF-W2SU40-F1
#
_cell.length_a   1.000
_cell.length_b   1.000
_cell.length_c   1.000
_cell.angle_alpha   90.00
_cell.angle_beta   90.00
_cell.angle_gamma   90.00
#
_symmetry.space_group_name_H-M   'P 1'
#
loop_
_entity.id
_entity.type
_entity.pdbx_description
1 polymer ?
#
loop_
_entity_poly.entity_id
_entity_poly.type
_entity_poly.pdbx_seq_one_letter_code
_entity_poly.pdbx_strand_id
1 'polypeptide(L)'
;MLRFTALVNPSVPRTHGDTSIHISQMDYMVEVHAREVHAKPDSGAATEVEKTIGKLIAENLVDDGATLQLGIGAIPDSTLSAMKNHKNLGIHTEAVGDGVLDLIDAGVITGLKKSVLPGKIVTSYAYGSKRFYGFIDDNALFHFEGSDWTNHHEVIRSNSKMTTINACIEIDLTGQIAAESIGDTFYSGFGGQVDFVTASATTHDREGKAIILLPSRTSKGKSKIVASLSQ
;
A
#
# COMPACT_ATOMS: atom_id res chain seq x y z
N MET A 1 -32.86 9.40 -6.04
CA MET A 1 -32.74 7.96 -5.81
C MET A 1 -31.43 7.51 -6.45
N LEU A 2 -30.50 6.96 -5.68
CA LEU A 2 -29.27 6.38 -6.25
C LEU A 2 -29.65 5.10 -7.01
N ARG A 3 -28.95 4.81 -8.10
CA ARG A 3 -29.09 3.56 -8.87
C ARG A 3 -27.75 2.84 -8.93
N PHE A 4 -27.75 1.52 -8.77
CA PHE A 4 -26.57 0.66 -8.78
C PHE A 4 -26.61 -0.32 -9.96
N THR A 5 -25.55 -0.31 -10.76
CA THR A 5 -25.35 -1.25 -11.87
C THR A 5 -24.11 -2.08 -11.61
N ALA A 6 -24.24 -3.40 -11.60
CA ALA A 6 -23.12 -4.32 -11.42
C ALA A 6 -22.70 -4.99 -12.73
N LEU A 7 -21.39 -5.09 -12.93
CA LEU A 7 -20.77 -5.99 -13.91
C LEU A 7 -20.33 -7.25 -13.17
N VAL A 8 -21.02 -8.36 -13.41
CA VAL A 8 -20.71 -9.64 -12.76
C VAL A 8 -19.65 -10.36 -13.56
N ASN A 9 -18.44 -10.45 -13.00
CA ASN A 9 -17.28 -11.03 -13.66
C ASN A 9 -16.68 -12.15 -12.79
N PRO A 10 -16.76 -13.43 -13.21
CA PRO A 10 -16.19 -14.55 -12.47
C PRO A 10 -14.67 -14.48 -12.28
N SER A 11 -13.94 -13.68 -13.07
CA SER A 11 -12.50 -13.50 -12.90
C SER A 11 -12.13 -12.56 -11.75
N VAL A 12 -13.08 -11.77 -11.21
CA VAL A 12 -12.84 -10.87 -10.07
C VAL A 12 -12.79 -11.69 -8.78
N PRO A 13 -11.70 -11.59 -7.99
CA PRO A 13 -11.58 -12.33 -6.74
C PRO A 13 -12.71 -12.02 -5.76
N ARG A 14 -13.21 -13.06 -5.09
CA ARG A 14 -14.12 -12.91 -3.95
C ARG A 14 -13.32 -12.65 -2.70
N THR A 15 -13.12 -11.38 -2.37
CA THR A 15 -12.39 -10.96 -1.18
C THR A 15 -13.26 -11.00 0.08
N HIS A 16 -12.62 -11.08 1.26
CA HIS A 16 -13.28 -11.00 2.56
C HIS A 16 -13.22 -9.57 3.12
N GLY A 17 -14.20 -9.19 3.95
CA GLY A 17 -14.35 -7.84 4.52
C GLY A 17 -15.67 -7.18 4.10
N ASP A 18 -15.72 -5.85 4.03
CA ASP A 18 -16.90 -5.12 3.54
C ASP A 18 -16.92 -5.03 2.00
N THR A 19 -17.01 -6.20 1.37
CA THR A 19 -16.94 -6.35 -0.09
C THR A 19 -18.13 -7.13 -0.67
N SER A 20 -19.07 -7.51 0.19
CA SER A 20 -20.25 -8.28 -0.19
C SER A 20 -21.48 -7.38 -0.28
N ILE A 21 -22.11 -7.35 -1.44
CA ILE A 21 -23.36 -6.62 -1.63
C ILE A 21 -24.47 -7.61 -1.98
N HIS A 22 -25.59 -7.53 -1.28
CA HIS A 22 -26.73 -8.41 -1.57
C HIS A 22 -27.38 -8.03 -2.91
N ILE A 23 -27.79 -9.03 -3.69
CA ILE A 23 -28.37 -8.84 -5.03
C ILE A 23 -29.59 -7.92 -5.05
N SER A 24 -30.36 -7.85 -3.95
CA SER A 24 -31.51 -6.95 -3.83
C SER A 24 -31.15 -5.46 -3.82
N GLN A 25 -29.87 -5.12 -3.71
CA GLN A 25 -29.37 -3.74 -3.77
C GLN A 25 -28.97 -3.32 -5.19
N MET A 26 -29.05 -4.22 -6.18
CA MET A 26 -28.68 -3.94 -7.57
C MET A 26 -29.92 -3.65 -8.42
N ASP A 27 -29.91 -2.53 -9.14
CA ASP A 27 -30.97 -2.21 -10.12
C ASP A 27 -30.74 -2.98 -11.43
N TYR A 28 -29.47 -3.14 -11.83
CA TYR A 28 -29.09 -3.82 -13.06
C TYR A 28 -27.85 -4.69 -12.84
N MET A 29 -27.82 -5.85 -13.49
CA MET A 29 -26.68 -6.77 -13.49
C MET A 29 -26.38 -7.21 -14.92
N VAL A 30 -25.11 -7.13 -15.30
CA VAL A 30 -24.63 -7.57 -16.62
C VAL A 30 -23.49 -8.56 -16.41
N GLU A 31 -23.71 -9.81 -16.83
CA GLU A 31 -22.69 -10.85 -16.74
C GLU A 31 -21.64 -10.71 -17.84
N VAL A 32 -20.37 -10.86 -17.48
CA VAL A 32 -19.23 -10.82 -18.40
C VAL A 32 -18.29 -12.00 -18.11
N HIS A 33 -18.40 -13.04 -18.94
CA HIS A 33 -17.67 -14.31 -18.72
C HIS A 33 -16.27 -14.33 -19.34
N ALA A 34 -15.99 -13.49 -20.34
CA ALA A 34 -14.73 -13.51 -21.11
C ALA A 34 -13.77 -12.37 -20.75
N ARG A 35 -14.03 -11.62 -19.67
CA ARG A 35 -13.25 -10.44 -19.31
C ARG A 35 -12.30 -10.75 -18.16
N GLU A 36 -11.02 -10.90 -18.47
CA GLU A 36 -9.98 -11.01 -17.45
C GLU A 36 -9.90 -9.75 -16.57
N VAL A 37 -9.54 -9.92 -15.30
CA VAL A 37 -9.19 -8.80 -14.43
C VAL A 37 -7.92 -8.14 -14.94
N HIS A 38 -7.89 -6.80 -14.89
CA HIS A 38 -6.69 -6.06 -15.22
C HIS A 38 -5.60 -6.34 -14.17
N ALA A 39 -4.61 -7.14 -14.57
CA ALA A 39 -3.46 -7.49 -13.75
C ALA A 39 -2.28 -6.55 -14.01
N LYS A 40 -1.51 -6.28 -12.96
CA LYS A 40 -0.24 -5.58 -13.04
C LYS A 40 0.68 -6.32 -14.03
N PRO A 41 1.19 -5.65 -15.08
CA PRO A 41 2.15 -6.26 -15.98
C PRO A 41 3.46 -6.54 -15.26
N ASP A 42 4.25 -7.49 -15.76
CA ASP A 42 5.61 -7.69 -15.28
C ASP A 42 6.43 -6.42 -15.55
N SER A 43 6.84 -5.75 -14.48
CA SER A 43 7.63 -4.52 -14.51
C SER A 43 9.14 -4.77 -14.62
N GLY A 44 9.57 -6.03 -14.69
CA GLY A 44 10.97 -6.43 -14.69
C GLY A 44 11.64 -6.26 -13.32
N ALA A 45 12.95 -6.48 -13.30
CA ALA A 45 13.73 -6.39 -12.07
C ALA A 45 13.88 -4.93 -11.60
N ALA A 46 13.78 -4.73 -10.29
CA ALA A 46 14.10 -3.45 -9.66
C ALA A 46 15.54 -3.03 -9.98
N THR A 47 15.72 -1.73 -10.15
CA THR A 47 17.03 -1.09 -10.33
C THR A 47 17.86 -1.15 -9.04
N GLU A 48 19.17 -0.96 -9.16
CA GLU A 48 20.05 -0.94 -7.98
C GLU A 48 19.74 0.21 -7.01
N VAL A 49 19.23 1.33 -7.51
CA VAL A 49 18.77 2.46 -6.67
C VAL A 49 17.57 2.04 -5.84
N GLU A 50 16.58 1.39 -6.45
CA GLU A 50 15.37 0.93 -5.77
C GLU A 50 15.68 -0.14 -4.72
N LYS A 51 16.55 -1.09 -5.06
CA LYS A 51 17.07 -2.09 -4.11
C LYS A 51 17.81 -1.45 -2.94
N THR A 52 18.64 -0.45 -3.22
CA THR A 52 19.40 0.27 -2.18
C THR A 52 18.45 0.99 -1.23
N ILE A 53 17.47 1.72 -1.76
CA ILE A 53 16.44 2.40 -0.95
C ILE A 53 15.68 1.37 -0.10
N GLY A 54 15.21 0.28 -0.70
CA GLY A 54 14.47 -0.76 0.01
C GLY A 54 15.28 -1.40 1.14
N LYS A 55 16.56 -1.70 0.89
CA LYS A 55 17.48 -2.22 1.91
C LYS A 55 17.69 -1.24 3.06
N LEU A 56 17.92 0.04 2.75
CA LEU A 56 18.12 1.07 3.77
C LEU A 56 16.88 1.21 4.67
N ILE A 57 15.69 1.19 4.09
CA ILE A 57 14.44 1.28 4.86
C ILE A 57 14.26 0.04 5.73
N ALA A 58 14.37 -1.15 5.15
CA ALA A 58 14.18 -2.40 5.87
C ALA A 58 15.19 -2.55 7.02
N GLU A 59 16.48 -2.33 6.79
CA GLU A 59 17.52 -2.60 7.80
C GLU A 59 17.61 -1.55 8.90
N ASN A 60 17.24 -0.29 8.62
CA ASN A 60 17.50 0.81 9.55
C ASN A 60 16.24 1.40 10.18
N LEU A 61 15.07 1.23 9.54
CA LEU A 61 13.86 1.96 9.92
C LEU A 61 12.70 1.06 10.29
N VAL A 62 12.67 -0.21 9.87
CA VAL A 62 11.58 -1.14 10.19
C VAL A 62 11.98 -2.00 11.39
N ASP A 63 11.08 -2.06 12.37
CA ASP A 63 11.27 -2.91 13.56
C ASP A 63 10.52 -4.24 13.42
N ASP A 64 11.02 -5.27 14.09
CA ASP A 64 10.24 -6.49 14.32
C ASP A 64 8.91 -6.16 15.02
N GLY A 65 7.84 -6.79 14.53
CA GLY A 65 6.47 -6.55 15.00
C GLY A 65 5.81 -5.29 14.43
N ALA A 66 6.45 -4.56 13.50
CA ALA A 66 5.86 -3.37 12.89
C ALA A 66 4.61 -3.68 12.07
N THR A 67 3.63 -2.78 12.12
CA THR A 67 2.51 -2.76 11.18
C THR A 67 2.86 -1.84 10.02
N LEU A 68 2.88 -2.36 8.81
CA LEU A 68 3.35 -1.63 7.64
C LEU A 68 2.19 -1.08 6.81
N GLN A 69 2.35 0.18 6.39
CA GLN A 69 1.71 0.72 5.20
C GLN A 69 2.78 1.00 4.15
N LEU A 70 2.52 0.55 2.93
CA LEU A 70 3.35 0.77 1.77
C LEU A 70 2.52 0.52 0.52
N GLY A 71 2.75 1.35 -0.50
CA GLY A 71 2.03 1.24 -1.77
C GLY A 71 2.55 0.11 -2.65
N ILE A 72 2.20 0.18 -3.93
CA ILE A 72 2.60 -0.79 -4.95
C ILE A 72 3.67 -0.16 -5.84
N GLY A 73 4.73 -0.89 -6.16
CA GLY A 73 5.76 -0.42 -7.08
C GLY A 73 7.14 -0.97 -6.74
N ALA A 74 8.12 -0.68 -7.59
CA ALA A 74 9.45 -1.27 -7.48
C ALA A 74 10.15 -0.99 -6.14
N ILE A 75 9.99 0.20 -5.55
CA ILE A 75 10.59 0.52 -4.25
C ILE A 75 9.86 -0.19 -3.09
N PRO A 76 8.52 -0.11 -2.95
CA PRO A 76 7.80 -0.94 -1.96
C PRO A 76 8.11 -2.43 -2.08
N ASP A 77 8.09 -2.98 -3.30
CA ASP A 77 8.40 -4.39 -3.57
C ASP A 77 9.85 -4.74 -3.17
N SER A 78 10.81 -3.84 -3.45
CA SER A 78 12.21 -3.99 -3.02
C SER A 78 12.38 -3.90 -1.50
N THR A 79 11.58 -3.03 -0.85
CA THR A 79 11.59 -2.85 0.60
C THR A 79 11.11 -4.11 1.29
N LEU A 80 9.97 -4.68 0.86
CA LEU A 80 9.49 -5.97 1.34
C LEU A 80 10.47 -7.10 1.05
N SER A 81 11.07 -7.14 -0.14
CA SER A 81 12.08 -8.15 -0.49
C SER A 81 13.31 -8.14 0.43
N ALA A 82 13.65 -6.98 1.00
CA ALA A 82 14.72 -6.82 1.97
C ALA A 82 14.33 -7.18 3.41
N MET A 83 13.04 -7.44 3.69
CA MET A 83 12.54 -7.73 5.04
C MET A 83 12.57 -9.22 5.42
N LYS A 84 13.17 -10.11 4.63
CA LYS A 84 13.16 -11.57 4.86
C LYS A 84 13.63 -12.03 6.24
N ASN A 85 14.42 -11.23 6.94
CA ASN A 85 14.93 -11.54 8.28
C ASN A 85 14.12 -10.90 9.42
N HIS A 86 13.12 -10.08 9.10
CA HIS A 86 12.21 -9.51 10.09
C HIS A 86 11.23 -10.57 10.60
N LYS A 87 10.59 -10.27 11.72
CA LYS A 87 9.66 -11.18 12.39
C LYS A 87 8.36 -10.50 12.75
N ASN A 88 7.27 -11.23 12.56
CA ASN A 88 5.93 -10.87 13.00
C ASN A 88 5.43 -9.52 12.45
N LEU A 89 5.78 -9.20 11.21
CA LEU A 89 5.29 -8.00 10.55
C LEU A 89 3.77 -8.11 10.33
N GLY A 90 3.09 -6.97 10.38
CA GLY A 90 1.69 -6.83 10.03
C GLY A 90 1.50 -5.89 8.84
N ILE A 91 0.35 -5.99 8.17
CA ILE A 91 -0.02 -5.08 7.07
C ILE A 91 -1.35 -4.40 7.40
N HIS A 92 -1.34 -3.07 7.38
CA HIS A 92 -2.52 -2.20 7.37
C HIS A 92 -2.23 -1.09 6.38
N THR A 93 -2.76 -1.18 5.16
CA THR A 93 -2.38 -0.30 4.05
C THR A 93 -3.60 0.20 3.30
N GLU A 94 -3.43 1.24 2.48
CA GLU A 94 -4.49 1.61 1.52
C GLU A 94 -4.55 0.58 0.37
N ALA A 95 -3.38 0.22 -0.15
CA ALA A 95 -3.22 -0.60 -1.34
C ALA A 95 -2.24 -1.75 -1.08
N VAL A 96 -2.57 -2.94 -1.59
CA VAL A 96 -1.71 -4.13 -1.49
C VAL A 96 -1.53 -4.80 -2.86
N GLY A 97 -0.36 -5.41 -3.06
CA GLY A 97 -0.02 -6.16 -4.27
C GLY A 97 0.96 -7.28 -3.99
N ASP A 98 1.62 -7.77 -5.03
CA ASP A 98 2.45 -8.98 -5.03
C ASP A 98 3.56 -9.03 -3.96
N GLY A 99 4.13 -7.89 -3.58
CA GLY A 99 5.31 -7.84 -2.72
C GLY A 99 5.13 -8.51 -1.36
N VAL A 100 3.89 -8.68 -0.87
CA VAL A 100 3.63 -9.33 0.42
C VAL A 100 3.69 -10.86 0.34
N LEU A 101 3.46 -11.46 -0.83
CA LEU A 101 3.24 -12.90 -0.97
C LEU A 101 4.40 -13.73 -0.42
N ASP A 102 5.62 -13.40 -0.85
CA ASP A 102 6.80 -14.18 -0.48
C ASP A 102 7.14 -14.04 1.02
N LEU A 103 6.77 -12.93 1.65
CA LEU A 103 6.93 -12.73 3.09
C LEU A 103 5.83 -13.41 3.92
N ILE A 104 4.63 -13.57 3.36
CA ILE A 104 3.58 -14.41 3.96
C ILE A 104 4.03 -15.86 3.95
N ASP A 105 4.48 -16.36 2.79
CA ASP A 105 4.96 -17.74 2.63
C ASP A 105 6.16 -18.05 3.55
N ALA A 106 7.04 -17.07 3.77
CA ALA A 106 8.17 -17.17 4.68
C ALA A 106 7.80 -17.04 6.18
N GLY A 107 6.55 -16.76 6.53
CA GLY A 107 6.11 -16.53 7.91
C GLY A 107 6.64 -15.24 8.53
N VAL A 108 7.12 -14.30 7.70
CA VAL A 108 7.61 -12.99 8.13
C VAL A 108 6.43 -12.05 8.39
N ILE A 109 5.46 -12.00 7.47
CA ILE A 109 4.17 -11.32 7.65
C ILE A 109 3.22 -12.31 8.31
N THR A 110 2.89 -12.06 9.58
CA THR A 110 1.91 -12.86 10.33
C THR A 110 0.73 -12.04 10.80
N GLY A 111 0.89 -10.72 10.94
CA GLY A 111 -0.13 -9.82 11.50
C GLY A 111 -0.44 -10.05 12.98
N LEU A 112 0.21 -11.00 13.66
CA LEU A 112 -0.13 -11.40 15.03
C LEU A 112 0.22 -10.35 16.08
N LYS A 113 1.08 -9.38 15.74
CA LYS A 113 1.47 -8.27 16.62
C LYS A 113 0.66 -7.00 16.39
N LYS A 114 -0.15 -6.94 15.33
CA LYS A 114 -1.03 -5.80 15.09
C LYS A 114 -2.02 -5.63 16.23
N SER A 115 -2.43 -4.38 16.47
CA SER A 115 -3.49 -4.04 17.42
C SER A 115 -4.87 -4.01 16.76
N VAL A 116 -4.94 -3.61 15.47
CA VAL A 116 -6.18 -3.58 14.69
C VAL A 116 -6.25 -4.83 13.81
N LEU A 117 -7.32 -5.61 13.97
CA LEU A 117 -7.55 -6.89 13.27
C LEU A 117 -6.29 -7.79 13.27
N PRO A 118 -5.85 -8.29 14.46
CA PRO A 118 -4.67 -9.15 14.55
C PRO A 118 -4.81 -10.39 13.68
N GLY A 119 -3.71 -10.78 13.03
CA GLY A 119 -3.66 -11.93 12.12
C GLY A 119 -4.27 -11.67 10.74
N LYS A 120 -4.70 -10.43 10.43
CA LYS A 120 -5.22 -10.05 9.11
C LYS A 120 -4.30 -9.08 8.39
N ILE A 121 -4.24 -9.23 7.07
CA ILE A 121 -3.76 -8.20 6.15
C ILE A 121 -4.95 -7.29 5.83
N VAL A 122 -4.86 -6.02 6.22
CA VAL A 122 -5.94 -5.05 6.05
C VAL A 122 -5.59 -4.10 4.92
N THR A 123 -6.53 -3.91 3.98
CA THR A 123 -6.34 -3.05 2.81
C THR A 123 -7.65 -2.42 2.34
N SER A 124 -7.61 -1.32 1.59
CA SER A 124 -8.83 -0.78 0.95
C SER A 124 -9.02 -1.31 -0.48
N TYR A 125 -7.92 -1.45 -1.21
CA TYR A 125 -7.95 -2.04 -2.54
C TYR A 125 -6.69 -2.87 -2.81
N ALA A 126 -6.74 -3.61 -3.92
CA ALA A 126 -5.69 -4.49 -4.38
C ALA A 126 -5.34 -4.19 -5.83
N TYR A 127 -4.05 -4.21 -6.17
CA TYR A 127 -3.60 -4.21 -7.55
C TYR A 127 -2.31 -5.02 -7.67
N GLY A 128 -2.37 -6.08 -8.46
CA GLY A 128 -1.26 -7.02 -8.56
C GLY A 128 -1.38 -7.95 -9.76
N SER A 129 -0.49 -8.93 -9.83
CA SER A 129 -0.49 -9.93 -10.90
C SER A 129 -1.65 -10.91 -10.78
N LYS A 130 -1.80 -11.78 -11.79
CA LYS A 130 -2.75 -12.90 -11.72
C LYS A 130 -2.44 -13.87 -10.57
N ARG A 131 -1.16 -14.06 -10.21
CA ARG A 131 -0.76 -14.86 -9.03
C ARG A 131 -1.33 -14.23 -7.77
N PHE A 132 -1.20 -12.91 -7.63
CA PHE A 132 -1.71 -12.18 -6.48
C PHE A 132 -3.24 -12.28 -6.39
N TYR A 133 -3.96 -12.06 -7.50
CA TYR A 133 -5.41 -12.20 -7.52
C TYR A 133 -5.90 -13.61 -7.19
N GLY A 134 -5.23 -14.65 -7.68
CA GLY A 134 -5.54 -16.03 -7.29
C GLY A 134 -5.24 -16.33 -5.82
N PHE A 135 -4.28 -15.63 -5.19
CA PHE A 135 -3.95 -15.80 -3.78
C PHE A 135 -4.95 -15.14 -2.83
N ILE A 136 -5.52 -14.00 -3.21
CA ILE A 136 -6.50 -13.28 -2.38
C ILE A 136 -7.94 -13.79 -2.54
N ASP A 137 -8.21 -14.56 -3.60
CA ASP A 137 -9.52 -15.13 -3.86
C ASP A 137 -9.95 -16.09 -2.74
N ASP A 138 -11.08 -15.79 -2.11
CA ASP A 138 -11.64 -16.47 -0.94
C ASP A 138 -10.67 -16.69 0.23
N ASN A 139 -9.63 -15.86 0.33
CA ASN A 139 -8.60 -16.02 1.35
C ASN A 139 -8.90 -15.16 2.59
N ALA A 140 -9.30 -15.83 3.68
CA ALA A 140 -9.64 -15.17 4.94
C ALA A 140 -8.47 -14.44 5.61
N LEU A 141 -7.22 -14.60 5.15
CA LEU A 141 -6.09 -13.81 5.63
C LEU A 141 -6.27 -12.31 5.33
N PHE A 142 -6.93 -11.97 4.22
CA PHE A 142 -7.15 -10.59 3.81
C PHE A 142 -8.48 -10.07 4.33
N HIS A 143 -8.50 -8.78 4.67
CA HIS A 143 -9.69 -8.05 5.05
C HIS A 143 -9.71 -6.72 4.30
N PHE A 144 -10.67 -6.59 3.39
CA PHE A 144 -10.89 -5.40 2.58
C PHE A 144 -11.97 -4.54 3.23
N GLU A 145 -11.70 -3.26 3.37
CA GLU A 145 -12.63 -2.32 4.04
C GLU A 145 -12.60 -0.97 3.32
N GLY A 146 -13.64 -0.16 3.49
CA GLY A 146 -13.72 1.17 2.89
C GLY A 146 -12.52 2.06 3.27
N SER A 147 -12.07 2.92 2.35
CA SER A 147 -10.96 3.83 2.61
C SER A 147 -11.28 4.84 3.72
N ASP A 148 -12.56 5.14 3.93
CA ASP A 148 -13.06 5.93 5.05
C ASP A 148 -12.75 5.31 6.43
N TRP A 149 -12.54 3.99 6.50
CA TRP A 149 -12.10 3.30 7.70
C TRP A 149 -10.62 2.94 7.67
N THR A 150 -10.10 2.35 6.58
CA THR A 150 -8.68 1.94 6.53
C THR A 150 -7.74 3.12 6.67
N ASN A 151 -8.11 4.27 6.09
CA ASN A 151 -7.32 5.49 6.14
C ASN A 151 -7.76 6.42 7.28
N HIS A 152 -8.72 6.00 8.12
CA HIS A 152 -9.14 6.83 9.23
C HIS A 152 -8.00 7.01 10.22
N HIS A 153 -7.71 8.26 10.60
CA HIS A 153 -6.58 8.62 11.47
C HIS A 153 -6.53 7.79 12.76
N GLU A 154 -7.67 7.65 13.44
CA GLU A 154 -7.77 6.87 14.69
C GLU A 154 -7.56 5.36 14.47
N VAL A 155 -7.92 4.82 13.31
CA VAL A 155 -7.67 3.40 13.00
C VAL A 155 -6.19 3.17 12.72
N ILE A 156 -5.56 4.04 11.92
CA ILE A 156 -4.13 3.95 11.61
C ILE A 156 -3.29 4.05 12.88
N ARG A 157 -3.50 5.10 13.70
CA ARG A 157 -2.69 5.36 14.90
C ARG A 157 -2.88 4.31 16.01
N SER A 158 -3.95 3.52 15.92
CA SER A 158 -4.22 2.41 16.83
C SER A 158 -3.36 1.19 16.57
N ASN A 159 -2.79 1.07 15.35
CA ASN A 159 -1.89 -0.04 15.04
C ASN A 159 -0.55 0.11 15.78
N SER A 160 -0.01 -1.03 16.22
CA SER A 160 1.30 -1.11 16.85
C SER A 160 2.43 -0.82 15.86
N LYS A 161 3.38 0.01 16.27
CA LYS A 161 4.60 0.36 15.52
C LYS A 161 4.29 0.72 14.07
N MET A 162 3.24 1.51 13.88
CA MET A 162 2.72 1.83 12.56
C MET A 162 3.81 2.53 11.73
N THR A 163 4.34 1.83 10.73
CA THR A 163 5.47 2.27 9.91
C THR A 163 4.98 2.47 8.47
N THR A 164 4.94 3.72 8.05
CA THR A 164 4.35 4.14 6.76
C THR A 164 5.45 4.54 5.80
N ILE A 165 5.47 3.97 4.61
CA ILE A 165 6.53 4.16 3.62
C ILE A 165 5.90 4.68 2.33
N ASN A 166 6.15 5.95 2.01
CA ASN A 166 5.53 6.65 0.89
C ASN A 166 6.57 7.34 0.00
N ALA A 167 6.34 7.30 -1.31
CA ALA A 167 7.22 7.94 -2.28
C ALA A 167 6.81 9.39 -2.56
N CYS A 168 7.77 10.23 -2.90
CA CYS A 168 7.53 11.57 -3.43
C CYS A 168 8.27 11.85 -4.74
N ILE A 169 7.82 12.90 -5.41
CA ILE A 169 8.38 13.42 -6.65
C ILE A 169 9.49 14.42 -6.34
N GLU A 170 9.33 15.25 -5.32
CA GLU A 170 10.30 16.28 -4.99
C GLU A 170 10.22 16.62 -3.50
N ILE A 171 11.36 16.99 -2.92
CA ILE A 171 11.43 17.53 -1.57
C ILE A 171 12.31 18.78 -1.58
N ASP A 172 11.88 19.83 -0.89
CA ASP A 172 12.68 21.05 -0.75
C ASP A 172 13.48 21.11 0.57
N LEU A 173 14.39 22.09 0.69
CA LEU A 173 15.23 22.26 1.87
C LEU A 173 14.47 22.67 3.14
N THR A 174 13.20 23.05 3.01
CA THR A 174 12.31 23.31 4.17
C THR A 174 11.57 22.06 4.62
N GLY A 175 11.65 20.97 3.86
CA GLY A 175 10.97 19.71 4.12
C GLY A 175 9.58 19.61 3.51
N GLN A 176 9.18 20.56 2.65
CA GLN A 176 7.94 20.43 1.88
C GLN A 176 8.09 19.32 0.85
N ILE A 177 7.04 18.52 0.69
CA ILE A 177 7.01 17.34 -0.15
C ILE A 177 5.98 17.56 -1.26
N ALA A 178 6.38 17.35 -2.51
CA ALA A 178 5.47 17.23 -3.65
C ALA A 178 5.40 15.76 -4.09
N ALA A 179 4.20 15.19 -4.15
CA ALA A 179 3.97 13.80 -4.53
C ALA A 179 2.91 13.62 -5.63
N GLU A 180 2.16 14.67 -5.92
CA GLU A 180 0.96 14.71 -6.76
C GLU A 180 1.21 15.45 -8.09
N SER A 181 2.16 16.37 -8.14
CA SER A 181 2.44 17.18 -9.32
C SER A 181 3.93 17.32 -9.61
N ILE A 182 4.23 17.71 -10.84
CA ILE A 182 5.56 18.16 -11.28
C ILE A 182 5.39 19.61 -11.74
N GLY A 183 5.71 20.57 -10.87
CA GLY A 183 5.29 21.96 -11.06
C GLY A 183 3.77 22.07 -11.13
N ASP A 184 3.27 22.82 -12.11
CA ASP A 184 1.85 22.99 -12.42
C ASP A 184 1.15 21.75 -13.00
N THR A 185 1.92 20.73 -13.39
CA THR A 185 1.39 19.57 -14.10
C THR A 185 0.96 18.50 -13.11
N PHE A 186 -0.36 18.30 -13.00
CA PHE A 186 -0.95 17.20 -12.23
C PHE A 186 -0.47 15.84 -12.77
N TYR A 187 0.12 15.04 -11.88
CA TYR A 187 0.68 13.73 -12.22
C TYR A 187 -0.15 12.60 -11.59
N SER A 188 -0.55 12.77 -10.33
CA SER A 188 -1.36 11.84 -9.54
C SER A 188 -2.13 12.60 -8.46
N GLY A 189 -2.86 11.89 -7.59
CA GLY A 189 -3.53 12.50 -6.44
C GLY A 189 -2.73 12.40 -5.13
N PHE A 190 -3.20 13.09 -4.09
CA PHE A 190 -2.64 12.97 -2.73
C PHE A 190 -2.90 11.59 -2.11
N GLY A 191 -4.01 10.93 -2.49
CA GLY A 191 -4.40 9.60 -1.99
C GLY A 191 -4.45 9.56 -0.46
N GLY A 192 -4.17 8.40 0.14
CA GLY A 192 -4.07 8.26 1.59
C GLY A 192 -2.73 8.68 2.20
N GLN A 193 -1.79 9.25 1.43
CA GLN A 193 -0.43 9.49 1.92
C GLN A 193 -0.43 10.35 3.19
N VAL A 194 -1.17 11.46 3.17
CA VAL A 194 -1.25 12.40 4.31
C VAL A 194 -1.92 11.73 5.51
N ASP A 195 -2.96 10.93 5.29
CA ASP A 195 -3.66 10.20 6.34
C ASP A 195 -2.70 9.29 7.11
N PHE A 196 -1.93 8.48 6.37
CA PHE A 196 -0.97 7.55 6.95
C PHE A 196 0.20 8.24 7.63
N VAL A 197 0.80 9.26 7.00
CA VAL A 197 1.96 9.99 7.54
C VAL A 197 1.60 10.71 8.84
N THR A 198 0.46 11.38 8.89
CA THR A 198 0.06 12.15 10.08
C THR A 198 -0.38 11.24 11.23
N ALA A 199 -1.06 10.13 10.94
CA ALA A 199 -1.48 9.18 11.95
C ALA A 199 -0.31 8.37 12.54
N SER A 200 0.66 7.95 11.73
CA SER A 200 1.84 7.22 12.20
C SER A 200 2.73 8.06 13.12
N ALA A 201 2.78 9.38 12.92
CA ALA A 201 3.46 10.31 13.84
C ALA A 201 2.78 10.42 15.22
N THR A 202 1.55 9.93 15.38
CA THR A 202 0.76 10.10 16.61
C THR A 202 0.22 8.78 17.16
N THR A 203 0.87 7.64 16.86
CA THR A 203 0.45 6.32 17.37
C THR A 203 0.32 6.29 18.88
N HIS A 204 -0.59 5.45 19.38
CA HIS A 204 -0.82 5.32 20.82
C HIS A 204 0.40 4.77 21.57
N ASP A 205 1.17 3.90 20.94
CA ASP A 205 2.41 3.35 21.49
C ASP A 205 3.62 4.27 21.35
N ARG A 206 3.50 5.36 20.57
CA ARG A 206 4.58 6.31 20.24
C ARG A 206 5.79 5.68 19.55
N GLU A 207 5.60 4.51 18.94
CA GLU A 207 6.64 3.80 18.17
C GLU A 207 6.41 3.90 16.65
N GLY A 208 5.41 4.65 16.21
CA GLY A 208 5.12 4.86 14.79
C GLY A 208 6.20 5.66 14.05
N LYS A 209 6.35 5.38 12.75
CA LYS A 209 7.37 5.98 11.88
C LYS A 209 6.76 6.39 10.54
N ALA A 210 6.98 7.64 10.15
CA ALA A 210 6.66 8.13 8.82
C ALA A 210 7.93 8.25 7.96
N ILE A 211 7.97 7.49 6.86
CA ILE A 211 9.12 7.41 5.96
C ILE A 211 8.71 7.93 4.58
N ILE A 212 9.36 9.00 4.15
CA ILE A 212 9.23 9.56 2.81
C ILE A 212 10.49 9.23 2.01
N LEU A 213 10.31 8.67 0.81
CA LEU A 213 11.40 8.20 -0.03
C LEU A 213 11.36 8.80 -1.43
N LEU A 214 12.54 8.95 -2.00
CA LEU A 214 12.74 9.33 -3.39
C LEU A 214 14.16 8.93 -3.82
N PRO A 215 14.36 8.52 -5.09
CA PRO A 215 15.69 8.63 -5.70
C PRO A 215 16.20 10.07 -5.58
N SER A 216 17.48 10.28 -5.34
CA SER A 216 18.04 11.64 -5.23
C SER A 216 18.03 12.39 -6.57
N ARG A 217 17.96 11.66 -7.68
CA ARG A 217 17.96 12.22 -9.05
C ARG A 217 16.94 11.52 -9.94
N THR A 218 16.46 12.26 -10.94
CA THR A 218 15.68 11.74 -12.07
C THR A 218 16.56 10.92 -13.02
N SER A 219 15.94 10.18 -13.95
CA SER A 219 16.65 9.49 -15.04
C SER A 219 17.47 10.42 -15.95
N LYS A 220 17.14 11.72 -15.96
CA LYS A 220 17.90 12.77 -16.68
C LYS A 220 18.96 13.47 -15.81
N GLY A 221 19.23 12.95 -14.61
CA GLY A 221 20.27 13.47 -13.71
C GLY A 221 19.89 14.72 -12.89
N LYS A 222 18.68 15.29 -13.09
CA LYS A 222 18.19 16.43 -12.28
C LYS A 222 17.97 16.01 -10.83
N SER A 223 18.33 16.87 -9.88
CA SER A 223 18.07 16.65 -8.46
C SER A 223 16.58 16.60 -8.18
N LYS A 224 16.15 15.69 -7.31
CA LYS A 224 14.80 15.67 -6.71
C LYS A 224 14.78 16.26 -5.29
N ILE A 225 15.94 16.69 -4.80
CA ILE A 225 16.12 17.49 -3.59
C ILE A 225 16.46 18.92 -4.05
N VAL A 226 15.57 19.87 -3.80
CA VAL A 226 15.63 21.22 -4.40
C VAL A 226 15.62 22.32 -3.34
N ALA A 227 15.99 23.55 -3.72
CA ALA A 227 15.95 24.69 -2.81
C ALA A 227 14.52 25.08 -2.41
N SER A 228 13.59 25.02 -3.38
CA SER A 228 12.17 25.28 -3.25
C SER A 228 11.43 24.39 -4.25
N LEU A 229 10.22 23.94 -3.91
CA LEU A 229 9.39 23.13 -4.81
C LEU A 229 9.16 23.83 -6.16
N SER A 230 9.11 23.02 -7.22
CA SER A 230 8.84 23.48 -8.58
C SER A 230 7.44 24.12 -8.66
N GLN A 231 7.34 25.24 -9.38
CA GLN A 231 6.06 25.89 -9.73
C GLN A 231 5.59 25.43 -11.11
#